data_AF-A0A4R9K6J4-F1
#
_entry.id   AF-A0A4R9K6J4-F1
#
_cell.length_a   1.000
_cell.length_b   1.000
_cell.length_c   1.000
_cell.angle_alpha   90.00
_cell.angle_beta   90.00
_cell.angle_gamma   90.00
#
_symmetry.space_group_name_H-M   'P 1'
#
loop_
_entity.id
_entity.type
_entity.pdbx_description
1 polymer ?
#
loop_
_entity_poly.entity_id
_entity_poly.type
_entity_poly.pdbx_seq_one_letter_code
_entity_poly.pdbx_strand_id
1 'polypeptide(L)'
;MLARYKYLGLLIFPLVILFLSWLEADTRFSRDLSGFFPSDLLSKKERVLYFLGNEDKENKLSQRQKKDLASAIVRSAQRLPLPDGTLLGGFSPNIELFLYTWAKNRTNFSAFASKSNRIGILGLSPEKIKLLESKAGATIDRNFDIYNFNIQYKIALILYKELLSSGLNAKDAYYALFDIPSNSNDWERLETFYAELHKKVIPEN
;
A
#
# COMPACT_ATOMS: atom_id res chain seq x y z
N MET A 1 -59.41 -30.76 -17.80
CA MET A 1 -58.37 -29.89 -18.39
C MET A 1 -57.70 -29.07 -17.28
N LEU A 2 -56.99 -29.70 -16.32
CA LEU A 2 -56.41 -28.99 -15.15
C LEU A 2 -55.07 -29.59 -14.64
N ALA A 3 -54.39 -30.42 -15.44
CA ALA A 3 -53.18 -31.14 -15.02
C ALA A 3 -51.92 -30.78 -15.83
N ARG A 4 -51.97 -29.78 -16.72
CA ARG A 4 -50.81 -29.37 -17.55
C ARG A 4 -50.00 -28.20 -16.98
N TYR A 5 -50.50 -27.49 -15.98
CA TYR A 5 -49.83 -26.31 -15.39
C TYR A 5 -49.26 -26.53 -13.99
N LYS A 6 -49.52 -27.69 -13.36
CA LYS A 6 -49.09 -27.96 -11.97
C LYS A 6 -47.59 -28.23 -11.82
N TYR A 7 -46.91 -28.58 -12.93
CA TYR A 7 -45.50 -28.98 -12.92
C TYR A 7 -44.55 -27.96 -13.59
N LEU A 8 -45.08 -26.94 -14.28
CA LEU A 8 -44.24 -25.88 -14.86
C LEU A 8 -43.56 -25.05 -13.77
N GLY A 9 -44.26 -24.74 -12.67
CA GLY A 9 -43.66 -24.03 -11.53
C GLY A 9 -42.53 -24.82 -10.85
N LEU A 10 -42.59 -26.16 -10.89
CA LEU A 10 -41.59 -27.03 -10.27
C LEU A 10 -40.27 -27.08 -11.05
N LEU A 11 -40.31 -26.79 -12.36
CA LEU A 11 -39.13 -26.67 -13.22
C LEU A 11 -38.55 -25.25 -13.25
N ILE A 12 -39.41 -24.24 -13.17
CA ILE A 12 -39.00 -22.83 -13.18
C ILE A 12 -38.29 -22.46 -11.86
N PHE A 13 -38.78 -22.96 -10.72
CA PHE A 13 -38.20 -22.64 -9.41
C PHE A 13 -36.70 -22.99 -9.26
N PRO A 14 -36.22 -24.20 -9.61
CA PRO A 14 -34.79 -24.51 -9.54
C PRO A 14 -33.96 -23.72 -10.57
N LEU A 15 -34.51 -23.39 -11.74
CA LEU A 15 -33.83 -22.55 -12.74
C LEU A 15 -33.67 -21.09 -12.26
N VAL A 16 -34.69 -20.54 -11.61
CA VAL A 16 -34.64 -19.19 -11.02
C VAL A 16 -33.67 -19.15 -9.85
N ILE A 17 -33.63 -20.21 -9.01
CA ILE A 17 -32.63 -20.31 -7.93
C ILE A 17 -31.22 -20.39 -8.52
N LEU A 18 -30.98 -21.20 -9.55
CA LEU A 18 -29.69 -21.27 -10.23
C LEU A 18 -29.27 -19.92 -10.82
N PHE A 19 -30.20 -19.21 -11.46
CA PHE A 19 -29.94 -17.90 -12.07
C PHE A 19 -29.65 -16.81 -11.01
N LEU A 20 -30.42 -16.79 -9.92
CA LEU A 20 -30.18 -15.88 -8.78
C LEU A 20 -28.89 -16.22 -8.04
N SER A 21 -28.58 -17.51 -7.86
CA SER A 21 -27.32 -17.97 -7.26
C SER A 21 -26.12 -17.60 -8.13
N TRP A 22 -26.27 -17.66 -9.47
CA TRP A 22 -25.25 -17.21 -10.41
C TRP A 22 -25.04 -15.69 -10.36
N LEU A 23 -26.13 -14.90 -10.33
CA LEU A 23 -26.08 -13.44 -10.13
C LEU A 23 -25.48 -13.02 -8.78
N GLU A 24 -25.78 -13.73 -7.69
CA GLU A 24 -25.20 -13.46 -6.37
C GLU A 24 -23.75 -13.98 -6.23
N ALA A 25 -23.41 -15.10 -6.86
CA ALA A 25 -22.04 -15.62 -6.89
C ALA A 25 -21.11 -14.71 -7.68
N ASP A 26 -21.55 -14.14 -8.80
CA ASP A 26 -20.74 -13.20 -9.59
C ASP A 26 -20.53 -11.85 -8.88
N THR A 27 -21.29 -11.52 -7.83
CA THR A 27 -21.18 -10.24 -7.12
C THR A 27 -20.50 -10.34 -5.76
N ARG A 28 -20.65 -11.47 -5.04
CA ARG A 28 -19.98 -11.69 -3.74
C ARG A 28 -18.73 -12.56 -3.86
N PHE A 29 -18.79 -13.64 -4.63
CA PHE A 29 -17.67 -14.57 -4.78
C PHE A 29 -16.53 -13.98 -5.62
N SER A 30 -16.83 -13.19 -6.66
CA SER A 30 -15.82 -12.46 -7.45
C SER A 30 -15.14 -11.34 -6.64
N ARG A 31 -15.88 -10.67 -5.75
CA ARG A 31 -15.36 -9.58 -4.91
C ARG A 31 -14.46 -10.11 -3.80
N ASP A 32 -14.75 -11.29 -3.27
CA ASP A 32 -13.89 -11.95 -2.29
C ASP A 32 -12.70 -12.67 -2.95
N LEU A 33 -12.88 -13.33 -4.10
CA LEU A 33 -11.81 -14.02 -4.83
C LEU A 33 -10.86 -13.10 -5.60
N SER A 34 -11.29 -11.91 -6.04
CA SER A 34 -10.38 -10.90 -6.62
C SER A 34 -9.37 -10.36 -5.60
N GLY A 35 -9.64 -10.53 -4.31
CA GLY A 35 -8.64 -10.34 -3.25
C GLY A 35 -7.58 -11.44 -3.19
N PHE A 36 -7.92 -12.67 -3.62
CA PHE A 36 -7.06 -13.86 -3.59
C PHE A 36 -6.28 -14.09 -4.89
N PHE A 37 -6.84 -13.72 -6.05
CA PHE A 37 -6.17 -13.81 -7.35
C PHE A 37 -5.84 -12.40 -7.85
N PRO A 38 -4.57 -11.95 -7.77
CA PRO A 38 -4.20 -10.65 -8.30
C PRO A 38 -4.49 -10.63 -9.80
N SER A 39 -5.29 -9.67 -10.26
CA SER A 39 -5.46 -9.42 -11.69
C SER A 39 -4.11 -9.05 -12.29
N ASP A 40 -3.68 -9.73 -13.35
CA ASP A 40 -2.42 -9.41 -14.06
C ASP A 40 -2.38 -7.97 -14.61
N LEU A 41 -3.54 -7.32 -14.67
CA LEU A 41 -3.73 -5.94 -15.08
C LEU A 41 -3.59 -5.01 -13.86
N LEU A 42 -2.50 -4.24 -13.84
CA LEU A 42 -2.30 -3.13 -12.91
C LEU A 42 -3.35 -2.04 -13.14
N SER A 43 -3.91 -1.49 -12.05
CA SER A 43 -4.74 -0.29 -12.08
C SER A 43 -3.97 0.93 -12.61
N LYS A 44 -4.68 2.03 -12.94
CA LYS A 44 -4.03 3.25 -13.45
C LYS A 44 -2.93 3.76 -12.50
N LYS A 45 -3.21 3.77 -11.18
CA LYS A 45 -2.25 4.23 -10.16
C LYS A 45 -1.06 3.27 -10.01
N GLU A 46 -1.33 1.96 -10.00
CA GLU A 46 -0.27 0.95 -9.93
C GLU A 46 0.63 0.98 -11.16
N ARG A 47 0.07 1.22 -12.36
CA ARG A 47 0.85 1.39 -13.60
C ARG A 47 1.82 2.55 -13.53
N VAL A 48 1.38 3.70 -12.98
CA VAL A 48 2.25 4.86 -12.80
C VAL A 48 3.42 4.51 -11.89
N LEU A 49 3.17 3.94 -10.72
CA LEU A 49 4.24 3.56 -9.78
C LEU A 49 5.17 2.49 -10.35
N TYR A 50 4.62 1.51 -11.06
CA TYR A 50 5.40 0.48 -11.74
C TYR A 50 6.30 1.06 -12.82
N PHE A 51 5.81 2.02 -13.60
CA PHE A 51 6.58 2.74 -14.61
C PHE A 51 7.72 3.54 -13.97
N LEU A 52 7.42 4.31 -12.92
CA LEU A 52 8.44 5.03 -12.15
C LEU A 52 9.54 4.10 -11.61
N GLY A 53 9.15 2.93 -11.10
CA GLY A 53 10.10 1.92 -10.63
C GLY A 53 10.96 1.33 -11.75
N ASN A 54 10.48 1.34 -13.00
CA ASN A 54 11.22 0.86 -14.15
C ASN A 54 12.17 1.89 -14.76
N GLU A 55 11.81 3.17 -14.69
CA GLU A 55 12.69 4.25 -15.15
C GLU A 55 13.84 4.52 -14.17
N ASP A 56 13.65 4.22 -12.89
CA ASP A 56 14.69 4.37 -11.89
C ASP A 56 15.80 3.32 -12.06
N LYS A 57 16.93 3.75 -12.62
CA LYS A 57 18.11 2.90 -12.88
C LYS A 57 18.76 2.36 -11.61
N GLU A 58 18.55 3.01 -10.47
CA GLU A 58 19.10 2.55 -9.19
C GLU A 58 18.21 1.49 -8.51
N ASN A 59 16.96 1.35 -8.97
CA ASN A 59 16.00 0.40 -8.41
C ASN A 59 16.34 -1.04 -8.82
N LYS A 60 16.86 -1.81 -7.85
CA LYS A 60 17.29 -3.21 -8.02
C LYS A 60 16.18 -4.24 -7.84
N LEU A 61 14.93 -3.83 -7.61
CA LEU A 61 13.82 -4.78 -7.50
C LEU A 61 13.58 -5.50 -8.83
N SER A 62 13.24 -6.78 -8.76
CA SER A 62 12.76 -7.52 -9.94
C SER A 62 11.43 -6.95 -10.46
N GLN A 63 11.09 -7.23 -11.72
CA GLN A 63 9.81 -6.77 -12.30
C GLN A 63 8.60 -7.21 -11.47
N ARG A 64 8.63 -8.43 -10.95
CA ARG A 64 7.61 -8.95 -10.03
C ARG A 64 7.52 -8.11 -8.75
N GLN A 65 8.66 -7.87 -8.09
CA GLN A 65 8.70 -7.05 -6.88
C GLN A 65 8.26 -5.61 -7.12
N LYS A 66 8.54 -5.02 -8.29
CA LYS A 66 8.03 -3.68 -8.64
C LYS A 66 6.51 -3.65 -8.73
N LYS A 67 5.88 -4.69 -9.31
CA LYS A 67 4.40 -4.84 -9.33
C LYS A 67 3.84 -5.02 -7.93
N ASP A 68 4.46 -5.87 -7.12
CA ASP A 68 4.05 -6.13 -5.74
C ASP A 68 4.16 -4.86 -4.88
N LEU A 69 5.23 -4.08 -5.06
CA LEU A 69 5.44 -2.80 -4.38
C LEU A 69 4.38 -1.77 -4.79
N ALA A 70 4.13 -1.61 -6.09
CA ALA A 70 3.10 -0.71 -6.59
C ALA A 70 1.71 -1.05 -6.01
N SER A 71 1.37 -2.34 -6.00
CA SER A 71 0.12 -2.84 -5.43
C SER A 71 0.04 -2.58 -3.92
N ALA A 72 1.14 -2.84 -3.19
CA ALA A 72 1.21 -2.58 -1.76
C ALA A 72 1.03 -1.09 -1.43
N ILE A 73 1.67 -0.20 -2.19
CA ILE A 73 1.55 1.25 -2.01
C ILE A 73 0.11 1.71 -2.26
N VAL A 74 -0.51 1.33 -3.38
CA VAL A 74 -1.88 1.77 -3.70
C VAL A 74 -2.90 1.28 -2.66
N ARG A 75 -2.77 0.03 -2.21
CA ARG A 75 -3.62 -0.50 -1.13
C ARG A 75 -3.38 0.19 0.21
N SER A 76 -2.17 0.66 0.45
CA SER A 76 -1.78 1.34 1.70
C SER A 76 -2.16 2.82 1.68
N ALA A 77 -2.12 3.46 0.53
CA ALA A 77 -2.46 4.87 0.34
C ALA A 77 -3.88 5.19 0.77
N GLN A 78 -4.84 4.29 0.50
CA GLN A 78 -6.23 4.41 0.98
C GLN A 78 -6.35 4.55 2.49
N ARG A 79 -5.32 4.15 3.24
CA ARG A 79 -5.33 4.16 4.70
C ARG A 79 -4.58 5.34 5.29
N LEU A 80 -3.79 6.13 4.56
CA LEU A 80 -2.99 7.20 5.17
C LEU A 80 -3.83 8.47 5.36
N PRO A 81 -4.21 8.88 6.58
CA PRO A 81 -4.69 10.23 6.82
C PRO A 81 -3.50 11.19 6.88
N LEU A 82 -3.54 12.26 6.10
CA LEU A 82 -2.68 13.42 6.31
C LEU A 82 -3.54 14.56 6.88
N PRO A 83 -3.01 15.39 7.79
CA PRO A 83 -3.73 16.57 8.25
C PRO A 83 -4.11 17.50 7.10
N ASP A 84 -5.27 18.14 7.18
CA ASP A 84 -5.74 19.09 6.17
C ASP A 84 -4.73 20.22 5.98
N GLY A 85 -4.46 20.59 4.72
CA GLY A 85 -3.50 21.64 4.36
C GLY A 85 -2.03 21.21 4.41
N THR A 86 -1.71 19.94 4.67
CA THR A 86 -0.35 19.43 4.52
C THR A 86 0.15 19.66 3.08
N LEU A 87 1.31 20.29 2.93
CA LEU A 87 2.00 20.43 1.64
C LEU A 87 3.29 19.62 1.68
N LEU A 88 3.64 18.99 0.56
CA LEU A 88 4.87 18.23 0.39
C LEU A 88 5.67 18.86 -0.76
N GLY A 89 6.79 19.49 -0.44
CA GLY A 89 7.60 20.21 -1.43
C GLY A 89 6.81 21.29 -2.19
N GLY A 90 5.83 21.92 -1.52
CA GLY A 90 4.95 22.95 -2.09
C GLY A 90 3.72 22.44 -2.85
N PHE A 91 3.54 21.13 -3.01
CA PHE A 91 2.41 20.54 -3.72
C PHE A 91 1.40 19.89 -2.77
N SER A 92 0.15 19.78 -3.22
CA SER A 92 -0.86 18.96 -2.56
C SER A 92 -0.41 17.49 -2.54
N PRO A 93 -0.58 16.76 -1.43
CA PRO A 93 -0.10 15.41 -1.28
C PRO A 93 -0.90 14.42 -2.15
N ASN A 94 -0.20 13.78 -3.09
CA ASN A 94 -0.58 12.53 -3.72
C ASN A 94 -0.02 11.40 -2.84
N ILE A 95 -0.91 10.73 -2.12
CA ILE A 95 -0.53 9.77 -1.09
C ILE A 95 0.26 8.60 -1.68
N GLU A 96 -0.09 8.14 -2.88
CA GLU A 96 0.64 7.05 -3.54
C GLU A 96 2.08 7.45 -3.84
N LEU A 97 2.29 8.65 -4.39
CA LEU A 97 3.65 9.16 -4.65
C LEU A 97 4.42 9.41 -3.36
N PHE A 98 3.77 9.91 -2.32
CA PHE A 98 4.41 10.12 -1.01
C PHE A 98 4.87 8.79 -0.38
N LEU A 99 4.04 7.75 -0.41
CA LEU A 99 4.45 6.45 0.08
C LEU A 99 5.53 5.80 -0.79
N TYR A 100 5.53 6.08 -2.09
CA TYR A 100 6.61 5.65 -2.99
C TYR A 100 7.94 6.34 -2.65
N THR A 101 7.92 7.64 -2.32
CA THR A 101 9.14 8.36 -1.91
C THR A 101 9.70 7.88 -0.58
N TRP A 102 8.88 7.31 0.32
CA TRP A 102 9.41 6.68 1.53
C TRP A 102 10.37 5.54 1.18
N ALA A 103 9.98 4.61 0.32
CA ALA A 103 10.86 3.50 -0.09
C ALA A 103 12.11 3.99 -0.85
N LYS A 104 11.98 5.02 -1.69
CA LYS A 104 13.13 5.64 -2.36
C LYS A 104 14.09 6.27 -1.35
N ASN A 105 13.59 7.11 -0.46
CA ASN A 105 14.41 7.91 0.44
C ASN A 105 15.07 7.05 1.53
N ARG A 106 14.35 6.05 2.07
CA ARG A 106 14.83 5.24 3.21
C ARG A 106 15.85 4.18 2.81
N THR A 107 15.60 3.44 1.73
CA THR A 107 16.48 2.32 1.35
C THR A 107 16.85 2.30 -0.11
N ASN A 108 16.44 3.30 -0.90
CA ASN A 108 16.57 3.30 -2.34
C ASN A 108 16.02 2.01 -2.98
N PHE A 109 14.84 1.59 -2.50
CA PHE A 109 14.18 0.32 -2.86
C PHE A 109 14.96 -0.96 -2.52
N SER A 110 16.04 -0.87 -1.73
CA SER A 110 16.69 -2.06 -1.21
C SER A 110 15.81 -2.72 -0.15
N ALA A 111 15.37 -3.95 -0.40
CA ALA A 111 14.75 -4.79 0.63
C ALA A 111 15.78 -5.29 1.67
N PHE A 112 17.09 -5.23 1.33
CA PHE A 112 18.19 -5.69 2.15
C PHE A 112 18.94 -4.50 2.75
N ALA A 113 18.65 -4.17 3.99
CA ALA A 113 19.47 -3.25 4.77
C ALA A 113 20.52 -4.06 5.58
N SER A 114 21.32 -4.87 4.88
CA SER A 114 22.27 -5.81 5.50
C SER A 114 23.35 -5.14 6.37
N LYS A 115 23.48 -3.81 6.29
CA LYS A 115 24.49 -3.04 7.03
C LYS A 115 23.93 -2.15 8.15
N SER A 116 22.61 -1.99 8.28
CA SER A 116 22.05 -0.95 9.15
C SER A 116 21.14 -1.45 10.28
N ASN A 117 21.02 -2.77 10.49
CA ASN A 117 20.06 -3.36 11.43
C ASN A 117 18.61 -2.84 11.21
N ARG A 118 18.31 -2.37 9.99
CA ARG A 118 17.00 -1.87 9.59
C ARG A 118 16.28 -2.93 8.77
N ILE A 119 14.96 -2.98 8.90
CA ILE A 119 14.14 -4.07 8.42
C ILE A 119 13.26 -3.59 7.25
N GLY A 120 13.30 -4.33 6.14
CA GLY A 120 12.44 -4.12 4.98
C GLY A 120 12.80 -2.93 4.09
N ILE A 121 11.96 -2.70 3.08
CA ILE A 121 12.09 -1.62 2.09
C ILE A 121 11.88 -0.22 2.68
N LEU A 122 11.30 -0.12 3.87
CA LEU A 122 11.15 1.16 4.58
C LEU A 122 12.26 1.39 5.61
N GLY A 123 13.09 0.38 5.88
CA GLY A 123 14.20 0.49 6.81
C GLY A 123 13.76 0.84 8.25
N LEU A 124 12.71 0.20 8.76
CA LEU A 124 12.26 0.39 10.14
C LEU A 124 13.27 -0.20 11.13
N SER A 125 13.42 0.39 12.32
CA SER A 125 14.23 -0.21 13.38
C SER A 125 13.52 -1.45 13.98
N PRO A 126 14.26 -2.40 14.56
CA PRO A 126 13.69 -3.54 15.26
C PRO A 126 12.81 -3.12 16.44
N GLU A 127 13.13 -1.98 17.07
CA GLU A 127 12.37 -1.42 18.18
C GLU A 127 10.96 -1.02 17.76
N LYS A 128 10.80 -0.36 16.61
CA LYS A 128 9.48 0.01 16.07
C LYS A 128 8.64 -1.21 15.72
N ILE A 129 9.28 -2.22 15.15
CA ILE A 129 8.59 -3.49 14.85
C ILE A 129 8.17 -4.18 16.14
N LYS A 130 9.06 -4.27 17.14
CA LYS A 130 8.75 -4.86 18.44
C LYS A 130 7.63 -4.11 19.17
N LEU A 131 7.62 -2.78 19.08
CA LEU A 131 6.53 -1.96 19.62
C LEU A 131 5.19 -2.35 18.99
N LEU A 132 5.15 -2.51 17.68
CA LEU A 132 3.93 -2.91 16.97
C LEU A 132 3.52 -4.35 17.31
N GLU A 133 4.45 -5.30 17.37
CA GLU A 133 4.15 -6.68 17.79
C GLU A 133 3.55 -6.74 19.19
N SER A 134 4.12 -5.97 20.13
CA SER A 134 3.59 -5.87 21.49
C SER A 134 2.17 -5.32 21.51
N LYS A 135 1.84 -4.38 20.63
CA LYS A 135 0.49 -3.81 20.52
C LYS A 135 -0.49 -4.75 19.81
N ALA A 136 -0.02 -5.46 18.79
CA ALA A 136 -0.83 -6.37 17.99
C ALA A 136 -1.04 -7.74 18.66
N GLY A 137 -0.25 -8.08 19.69
CA GLY A 137 -0.25 -9.41 20.29
C GLY A 137 0.20 -10.51 19.34
N ALA A 138 0.98 -10.17 18.30
CA ALA A 138 1.39 -11.06 17.23
C ALA A 138 2.84 -10.79 16.83
N THR A 139 3.58 -11.86 16.52
CA THR A 139 4.98 -11.78 16.07
C THR A 139 5.05 -11.71 14.55
N ILE A 140 5.88 -10.80 14.04
CA ILE A 140 6.23 -10.66 12.63
C ILE A 140 7.45 -11.53 12.36
N ASP A 141 7.41 -12.36 11.34
CA ASP A 141 8.56 -13.18 10.95
C ASP A 141 9.55 -12.33 10.16
N ARG A 142 10.70 -12.03 10.76
CA ARG A 142 11.72 -11.18 10.14
C ARG A 142 12.35 -11.83 8.92
N ASN A 143 12.30 -13.15 8.77
CA ASN A 143 12.87 -13.82 7.61
C ASN A 143 11.93 -13.78 6.41
N PHE A 144 10.61 -13.79 6.63
CA PHE A 144 9.62 -13.86 5.56
C PHE A 144 8.91 -12.52 5.30
N ASP A 145 8.53 -11.79 6.34
CA ASP A 145 7.73 -10.56 6.20
C ASP A 145 8.55 -9.38 5.62
N ILE A 146 9.88 -9.46 5.67
CA ILE A 146 10.80 -8.52 4.97
C ILE A 146 10.60 -8.54 3.45
N TYR A 147 10.04 -9.60 2.89
CA TYR A 147 9.71 -9.68 1.46
C TYR A 147 8.28 -9.24 1.14
N ASN A 148 7.44 -9.06 2.16
CA ASN A 148 6.05 -8.66 1.99
C ASN A 148 5.89 -7.14 2.17
N PHE A 149 5.93 -6.41 1.06
CA PHE A 149 5.78 -4.95 1.08
C PHE A 149 4.44 -4.49 1.69
N ASN A 150 3.36 -5.25 1.49
CA ASN A 150 2.06 -4.90 2.04
C ASN A 150 2.07 -4.93 3.57
N ILE A 151 2.72 -5.93 4.18
CA ILE A 151 2.88 -6.00 5.64
C ILE A 151 3.73 -4.81 6.11
N GLN A 152 4.83 -4.51 5.45
CA GLN A 152 5.73 -3.41 5.83
C GLN A 152 5.05 -2.04 5.82
N TYR A 153 4.32 -1.72 4.75
CA TYR A 153 3.58 -0.46 4.68
C TYR A 153 2.45 -0.40 5.70
N LYS A 154 1.73 -1.51 5.96
CA LYS A 154 0.71 -1.56 7.01
C LYS A 154 1.29 -1.26 8.39
N ILE A 155 2.41 -1.88 8.74
CA ILE A 155 3.13 -1.65 10.01
C ILE A 155 3.50 -0.17 10.14
N ALA A 156 4.17 0.36 9.11
CA ALA A 156 4.60 1.75 9.09
C ALA A 156 3.43 2.73 9.24
N LEU A 157 2.33 2.48 8.53
CA LEU A 157 1.15 3.33 8.56
C LEU A 157 0.41 3.29 9.90
N ILE A 158 0.34 2.14 10.57
CA ILE A 158 -0.27 2.05 11.91
C ILE A 158 0.50 2.94 12.88
N LEU A 159 1.83 2.78 12.93
CA LEU A 159 2.67 3.59 13.80
C LEU A 159 2.63 5.08 13.43
N TYR A 160 2.65 5.40 12.13
CA TYR A 160 2.56 6.79 11.66
C TYR A 160 1.25 7.45 12.07
N LYS A 161 0.12 6.75 11.94
CA LYS A 161 -1.19 7.26 12.39
C LYS A 161 -1.22 7.53 13.88
N GLU A 162 -0.66 6.64 14.68
CA GLU A 162 -0.59 6.85 16.13
C GLU A 162 0.21 8.12 16.46
N LEU A 163 1.34 8.31 15.78
CA LEU A 163 2.17 9.51 15.92
C LEU A 163 1.42 10.78 15.52
N LEU A 164 0.71 10.78 14.39
CA LEU A 164 -0.15 11.90 13.99
C LEU A 164 -1.25 12.15 15.03
N SER A 165 -1.89 11.10 15.54
CA SER A 165 -2.96 11.21 16.55
C SER A 165 -2.47 11.74 17.90
N SER A 166 -1.18 11.59 18.21
CA SER A 166 -0.54 12.21 19.38
C SER A 166 -0.25 13.71 19.22
N GLY A 167 -0.63 14.31 18.09
CA GLY A 167 -0.49 15.74 17.82
C GLY A 167 0.79 16.13 17.06
N LEU A 168 1.56 15.15 16.57
CA LEU A 168 2.71 15.44 15.72
C LEU A 168 2.27 15.84 14.32
N ASN A 169 2.99 16.79 13.71
CA ASN A 169 2.82 17.09 12.29
C ASN A 169 3.45 15.98 11.42
N ALA A 170 3.24 16.05 10.10
CA ALA A 170 3.69 15.02 9.17
C ALA A 170 5.21 14.77 9.20
N LYS A 171 6.01 15.83 9.34
CA LYS A 171 7.49 15.77 9.40
C LYS A 171 7.96 15.13 10.70
N ASP A 172 7.43 15.59 11.83
CA ASP A 172 7.82 15.07 13.14
C ASP A 172 7.38 13.62 13.33
N ALA A 173 6.20 13.25 12.84
CA ALA A 173 5.74 11.87 12.82
C ALA A 173 6.64 10.99 11.93
N TYR A 174 7.14 11.51 10.81
CA TYR A 174 8.04 10.79 9.92
C TYR A 174 9.41 10.56 10.58
N TYR A 175 9.96 11.60 11.22
CA TYR A 175 11.20 11.48 11.99
C TYR A 175 11.09 10.49 13.15
N ALA A 176 9.98 10.57 13.90
CA ALA A 176 9.72 9.65 14.99
C ALA A 176 9.49 8.20 14.52
N LEU A 177 8.89 7.99 13.34
CA LEU A 177 8.68 6.64 12.78
C LEU A 177 10.00 5.96 12.43
N PHE A 178 10.94 6.71 11.84
CA PHE A 178 12.18 6.16 11.30
C PHE A 178 13.41 6.34 12.21
N ASP A 179 13.21 6.87 13.42
CA ASP A 179 14.27 7.20 14.38
C ASP A 179 15.33 8.12 13.76
N ILE A 180 14.85 9.17 13.09
CA ILE A 180 15.69 10.18 12.42
C ILE A 180 15.89 11.36 13.38
N PRO A 181 17.14 11.83 13.58
CA PRO A 181 17.40 13.04 14.34
C PRO A 181 16.70 14.27 13.73
N SER A 182 16.17 15.16 14.56
CA SER A 182 15.44 16.36 14.11
C SER A 182 16.28 17.34 13.28
N ASN A 183 17.61 17.29 13.40
CA ASN A 183 18.57 18.08 12.62
C ASN A 183 18.96 17.44 11.28
N SER A 184 18.40 16.28 10.94
CA SER A 184 18.65 15.62 9.67
C SER A 184 17.99 16.38 8.51
N ASN A 185 18.59 16.26 7.31
CA ASN A 185 18.03 16.75 6.05
C ASN A 185 17.15 15.70 5.33
N ASP A 186 16.75 14.62 6.03
CA ASP A 186 16.04 13.49 5.44
C ASP A 186 14.66 13.88 4.91
N TRP A 187 13.96 14.80 5.59
CA TRP A 187 12.66 15.30 5.16
C TRP A 187 12.77 16.18 3.92
N GLU A 188 13.74 17.08 3.87
CA GLU A 188 13.96 17.97 2.73
C GLU A 188 14.34 17.17 1.48
N ARG A 189 15.12 16.09 1.64
CA ARG A 189 15.39 15.13 0.55
C ARG A 189 14.12 14.42 0.09
N LEU A 190 13.29 13.97 1.03
CA LEU A 190 12.00 13.34 0.72
C LEU A 190 11.09 14.29 -0.07
N GLU A 191 10.98 15.54 0.36
CA GLU A 191 10.18 16.57 -0.31
C GLU A 191 10.72 16.89 -1.70
N THR A 192 12.04 16.93 -1.87
CA THR A 192 12.68 17.14 -3.18
C THR A 192 12.32 16.00 -4.13
N PHE A 193 12.49 14.74 -3.71
CA PHE A 193 12.08 13.58 -4.51
C PHE A 193 10.59 13.57 -4.82
N TYR A 194 9.77 13.96 -3.84
CA TYR A 194 8.34 14.05 -4.03
C TYR A 194 7.97 15.11 -5.07
N ALA A 195 8.55 16.31 -4.98
CA ALA A 195 8.29 17.40 -5.93
C ALA A 195 8.71 17.02 -7.36
N GLU A 196 9.86 16.36 -7.54
CA GLU A 196 10.33 15.85 -8.84
C GLU A 196 9.34 14.83 -9.43
N LEU A 197 8.92 13.85 -8.64
CA LEU A 197 7.95 12.85 -9.08
C LEU A 197 6.56 13.46 -9.34
N HIS A 198 6.13 14.40 -8.51
CA HIS A 198 4.86 15.07 -8.66
C HIS A 198 4.80 15.82 -9.99
N LYS A 199 5.80 16.67 -10.30
CA LYS A 199 5.88 17.39 -11.58
C LYS A 199 5.91 16.47 -12.79
N LYS A 200 6.57 15.31 -12.65
CA LYS A 200 6.66 14.31 -13.72
C LYS A 200 5.33 13.60 -14.00
N VAL A 201 4.56 13.29 -12.95
CA VAL A 201 3.34 12.48 -13.05
C VAL A 201 2.09 13.33 -13.22
N ILE A 202 2.05 14.48 -12.56
CA ILE A 202 0.97 15.44 -12.57
C ILE A 202 1.54 16.70 -13.22
N PRO A 203 1.51 16.80 -14.56
CA PRO A 203 1.95 18.01 -15.24
C PRO A 203 1.10 19.18 -14.76
N GLU A 204 1.76 20.30 -14.45
CA GLU A 204 1.09 21.57 -14.23
C GLU A 204 0.38 21.96 -15.54
N ASN A 205 -0.92 22.21 -15.48
CA ASN A 205 -1.71 22.70 -16.61
C ASN A 205 -1.19 24.06 -17.09
#